data_AF-A0A4R5VXQ6-F1
#
_entry.id   AF-A0A4R5VXQ6-F1
#
_cell.length_a   1.000
_cell.length_b   1.000
_cell.length_c   1.000
_cell.angle_alpha   90.00
_cell.angle_beta   90.00
_cell.angle_gamma   90.00
#
_symmetry.space_group_name_H-M   'P 1'
#
loop_
_entity.id
_entity.type
_entity.pdbx_description
1 polymer ?
#
loop_
_entity_poly.entity_id
_entity_poly.type
_entity_poly.pdbx_seq_one_letter_code
_entity_poly.pdbx_strand_id
1 'polypeptide(L)'
;MLVKDLYQDCLLYEESSLAHYLYHLLAEGKISLWDDSSRIDLNHADQHKVAKMIQTNVLGFHRVGIYSLKMNKKAFAFIYASSQEEAIQFYNQSFQKTPLNCHEYPLDLELTRGNGVISFREMKKEFKSFPAIAGYFVRGRIP
;
A
#
# COMPACT_ATOMS: atom_id res chain seq x y z
N MET A 1 6.08 -23.19 -1.50
CA MET A 1 6.89 -21.99 -1.84
C MET A 1 7.85 -21.74 -0.68
N LEU A 2 8.97 -21.05 -0.86
CA LEU A 2 9.90 -20.87 0.26
C LEU A 2 9.41 -19.73 1.18
N VAL A 3 9.77 -19.80 2.46
CA VAL A 3 9.56 -18.69 3.42
C VAL A 3 10.13 -17.39 2.87
N LYS A 4 11.29 -17.44 2.20
CA LYS A 4 11.89 -16.28 1.52
C LYS A 4 10.93 -15.63 0.52
N ASP A 5 10.32 -16.42 -0.35
CA ASP A 5 9.44 -15.92 -1.40
C ASP A 5 8.18 -15.31 -0.76
N LEU A 6 7.60 -16.01 0.21
CA LEU A 6 6.44 -15.52 0.95
C LEU A 6 6.75 -14.22 1.68
N TYR A 7 7.91 -14.12 2.34
CA TYR A 7 8.29 -12.93 3.07
C TYR A 7 8.52 -11.74 2.13
N GLN A 8 9.13 -11.99 0.97
CA GLN A 8 9.29 -10.99 -0.09
C GLN A 8 7.93 -10.51 -0.62
N ASP A 9 6.97 -11.41 -0.82
CA ASP A 9 5.61 -11.04 -1.19
C ASP A 9 4.96 -10.18 -0.11
N CYS A 10 5.08 -10.54 1.16
CA CYS A 10 4.51 -9.73 2.25
C CYS A 10 5.09 -8.30 2.27
N LEU A 11 6.38 -8.16 1.99
CA LEU A 11 7.03 -6.85 1.86
C LEU A 11 6.51 -6.08 0.64
N LEU A 12 6.39 -6.75 -0.50
CA LEU A 12 5.92 -6.15 -1.76
C LEU A 12 4.45 -5.72 -1.70
N TYR A 13 3.59 -6.53 -1.09
CA TYR A 13 2.16 -6.30 -0.98
C TYR A 13 1.78 -5.46 0.25
N GLU A 14 2.77 -5.06 1.06
CA GLU A 14 2.59 -4.31 2.32
C GLU A 14 1.69 -5.05 3.33
N GLU A 15 1.73 -6.39 3.34
CA GLU A 15 1.06 -7.26 4.30
C GLU A 15 1.78 -7.22 5.66
N SER A 16 1.69 -6.07 6.31
CA SER A 16 2.47 -5.72 7.50
C SER A 16 2.34 -6.76 8.62
N SER A 17 1.14 -7.23 8.90
CA SER A 17 0.92 -8.22 9.97
C SER A 17 1.71 -9.50 9.71
N LEU A 18 1.52 -10.12 8.54
CA LEU A 18 2.19 -11.37 8.19
C LEU A 18 3.70 -11.20 8.12
N ALA A 19 4.18 -10.11 7.53
CA ALA A 19 5.62 -9.80 7.49
C ALA A 19 6.24 -9.70 8.90
N HIS A 20 5.56 -9.04 9.85
CA HIS A 20 6.06 -8.94 11.23
C HIS A 20 6.05 -10.30 11.95
N TYR A 21 5.08 -11.16 11.67
CA TYR A 21 5.08 -12.55 12.18
C TYR A 21 6.26 -13.35 11.63
N LEU A 22 6.48 -13.32 10.32
CA LEU A 22 7.57 -14.04 9.66
C LEU A 22 8.93 -13.55 10.18
N TYR A 23 9.10 -12.23 10.28
CA TYR A 23 10.32 -11.64 10.81
C TYR A 23 10.59 -12.08 12.27
N HIS A 24 9.56 -12.11 13.13
CA HIS A 24 9.72 -12.60 14.50
C HIS A 24 10.11 -14.08 14.56
N LEU A 25 9.47 -14.95 13.76
CA LEU A 25 9.78 -16.38 13.73
C LEU A 25 11.20 -16.64 13.18
N LEU A 26 11.63 -15.89 12.17
CA LEU A 26 12.99 -15.93 11.63
C LEU A 26 14.02 -15.45 12.66
N ALA A 27 13.76 -14.34 13.34
CA ALA A 27 14.66 -13.75 14.33
C ALA A 27 14.88 -14.66 15.56
N GLU A 28 13.84 -15.40 15.96
CA GLU A 28 13.92 -16.37 17.06
C GLU A 28 14.41 -17.77 16.58
N GLY A 29 14.76 -17.91 15.30
CA GLY A 29 15.26 -19.17 14.72
C GLY A 29 14.23 -20.31 14.68
N LYS A 30 12.93 -19.99 14.76
CA LYS A 30 11.83 -20.97 14.74
C LYS A 30 11.52 -21.48 13.33
N ILE A 31 11.85 -20.68 12.32
CA ILE A 31 11.78 -21.03 10.90
C ILE A 31 13.06 -20.53 10.19
N SER A 32 13.33 -21.08 9.02
CA SER A 32 14.41 -20.68 8.11
C SER A 32 13.83 -20.11 6.81
N LEU A 33 14.59 -19.23 6.15
CA LEU A 33 14.21 -18.68 4.84
C LEU A 33 14.04 -19.76 3.75
N TRP A 34 14.68 -20.91 3.93
CA TRP A 34 14.69 -22.02 2.99
C TRP A 34 13.65 -23.11 3.33
N ASP A 35 12.87 -22.92 4.40
CA ASP A 35 11.79 -23.84 4.73
C ASP A 35 10.62 -23.66 3.75
N ASP A 36 9.81 -24.71 3.61
CA ASP A 36 8.54 -24.59 2.91
C ASP A 36 7.56 -23.78 3.76
N SER A 37 6.96 -22.75 3.15
CA SER A 37 6.01 -21.88 3.82
C SER A 37 4.75 -22.59 4.31
N SER A 38 4.39 -23.76 3.74
CA SER A 38 3.24 -24.53 4.18
C SER A 38 3.41 -25.11 5.59
N ARG A 39 4.64 -25.12 6.11
CA ARG A 39 5.00 -25.65 7.43
C ARG A 39 5.06 -24.57 8.50
N ILE A 40 4.83 -23.31 8.15
CA ILE A 40 4.81 -22.20 9.09
C ILE A 40 3.57 -22.35 9.97
N ASP A 41 3.79 -22.44 11.27
CA ASP A 41 2.73 -22.28 12.26
C ASP A 41 2.95 -20.97 13.04
N LEU A 42 2.06 -20.01 12.77
CA LEU A 42 2.08 -18.68 13.38
C LEU A 42 1.81 -18.69 14.89
N ASN A 43 1.25 -19.77 15.43
CA ASN A 43 1.02 -19.92 16.87
C ASN A 43 2.34 -20.01 17.65
N HIS A 44 3.44 -20.37 17.00
CA HIS A 44 4.76 -20.33 17.63
C HIS A 44 5.27 -18.90 17.84
N ALA A 45 4.66 -17.89 17.24
CA ALA A 45 5.08 -16.51 17.42
C ALA A 45 4.60 -15.94 18.76
N ASP A 46 5.45 -15.14 19.41
CA ASP A 46 5.06 -14.37 20.58
C ASP A 46 4.18 -13.18 20.13
N GLN A 47 2.88 -13.31 20.37
CA GLN A 47 1.86 -12.35 19.98
C GLN A 47 2.13 -10.95 20.56
N HIS A 48 2.65 -10.87 21.79
CA HIS A 48 2.93 -9.58 22.45
C HIS A 48 4.13 -8.89 21.80
N LYS A 49 5.19 -9.65 21.49
CA LYS A 49 6.34 -9.10 20.76
C LYS A 49 5.94 -8.64 19.37
N VAL A 50 5.20 -9.46 18.61
CA VAL A 50 4.75 -9.11 17.26
C VAL A 50 3.87 -7.86 17.28
N ALA A 51 2.91 -7.77 18.21
CA ALA A 51 2.06 -6.58 18.35
C ALA A 51 2.88 -5.31 18.61
N LYS A 52 3.89 -5.40 19.50
CA LYS A 52 4.80 -4.27 19.75
C LYS A 52 5.58 -3.90 18.49
N MET A 53 6.06 -4.88 17.74
CA MET A 53 6.85 -4.65 16.52
C MET A 53 6.01 -3.98 15.42
N ILE A 54 4.75 -4.37 15.27
CA ILE A 54 3.81 -3.70 14.37
C ILE A 54 3.60 -2.25 14.82
N GLN A 55 3.36 -2.01 16.11
CA GLN A 55 3.17 -0.66 16.66
C GLN A 55 4.40 0.24 16.47
N THR A 56 5.60 -0.30 16.66
CA THR A 56 6.85 0.44 16.44
C THR A 56 7.31 0.42 14.99
N ASN A 57 6.54 -0.22 14.09
CA ASN A 57 6.81 -0.38 12.68
C ASN A 57 8.26 -0.80 12.36
N VAL A 58 8.76 -1.88 12.99
CA VAL A 58 10.18 -2.25 12.89
C VAL A 58 10.62 -2.56 11.46
N LEU A 59 9.68 -3.01 10.62
CA LEU A 59 9.91 -3.31 9.21
C LEU A 59 9.74 -2.09 8.31
N GLY A 60 9.40 -0.92 8.86
CA GLY A 60 9.27 0.32 8.09
C GLY A 60 8.16 0.27 7.05
N PHE A 61 7.09 -0.49 7.30
CA PHE A 61 5.91 -0.46 6.44
C PHE A 61 5.26 0.91 6.54
N HIS A 62 5.44 1.71 5.49
CA HIS A 62 4.66 2.90 5.29
C HIS A 62 3.60 2.54 4.27
N ARG A 63 2.43 2.10 4.76
CA ARG A 63 1.30 1.75 3.89
C ARG A 63 1.02 2.96 2.99
N VAL A 64 1.25 2.82 1.69
CA VAL A 64 0.89 3.86 0.73
C VAL A 64 -0.44 3.47 0.08
N GLY A 65 -1.50 4.17 0.48
CA GLY A 65 -2.83 4.07 -0.10
C GLY A 65 -2.99 5.00 -1.32
N ILE A 66 -4.10 4.82 -2.04
CA ILE A 66 -4.51 5.72 -3.11
C ILE A 66 -5.74 6.51 -2.68
N TYR A 67 -5.66 7.82 -2.80
CA TYR A 67 -6.70 8.76 -2.40
C TYR A 67 -7.25 9.50 -3.61
N SER A 68 -8.57 9.53 -3.74
CA SER A 68 -9.29 10.33 -4.72
C SER A 68 -9.68 11.66 -4.10
N LEU A 69 -9.12 12.75 -4.62
CA LEU A 69 -9.40 14.11 -4.20
C LEU A 69 -10.19 14.86 -5.28
N LYS A 70 -11.38 15.34 -4.93
CA LYS A 70 -12.24 16.04 -5.88
C LYS A 70 -11.79 17.47 -6.08
N MET A 71 -11.37 17.77 -7.31
CA MET A 71 -10.93 19.10 -7.72
C MET A 71 -12.11 20.04 -7.97
N ASN A 72 -13.17 19.52 -8.60
CA ASN A 72 -14.41 20.25 -8.89
C ASN A 72 -15.57 19.27 -9.13
N LYS A 73 -16.73 19.74 -9.60
CA LYS A 73 -17.91 18.89 -9.84
C LYS A 73 -17.68 17.73 -10.81
N LYS A 74 -16.68 17.82 -11.71
CA LYS A 74 -16.42 16.84 -12.77
C LYS A 74 -15.02 16.22 -12.73
N ALA A 75 -14.06 16.76 -11.97
CA ALA A 75 -12.67 16.31 -12.00
C ALA A 75 -12.18 15.83 -10.64
N PHE A 76 -11.39 14.76 -10.66
CA PHE A 76 -10.78 14.12 -9.51
C PHE A 76 -9.29 13.88 -9.79
N ALA A 77 -8.45 14.08 -8.78
CA ALA A 77 -7.05 13.70 -8.78
C ALA A 77 -6.87 12.45 -7.90
N PHE A 78 -6.12 11.48 -8.38
CA PHE A 78 -5.72 10.31 -7.61
C PHE A 78 -4.29 10.50 -7.13
N ILE A 79 -4.07 10.38 -5.83
CA ILE A 79 -2.78 10.63 -5.18
C ILE A 79 -2.42 9.42 -4.31
N TYR A 80 -1.22 8.86 -4.53
CA TYR A 80 -0.61 7.92 -3.60
C TYR A 80 -0.04 8.67 -2.41
N ALA A 81 -0.39 8.27 -1.20
CA ALA A 81 0.11 8.84 0.04
C ALA A 81 0.05 7.82 1.17
N SER A 82 0.74 8.10 2.28
CA SER A 82 0.72 7.30 3.50
C SER A 82 -0.53 7.52 4.35
N SER A 83 -1.20 8.66 4.18
CA SER A 83 -2.45 8.97 4.86
C SER A 83 -3.32 9.94 4.07
N GLN A 84 -4.58 10.07 4.49
CA GLN A 84 -5.51 11.05 3.94
C GLN A 84 -5.01 12.49 4.15
N GLU A 85 -4.40 12.78 5.31
CA GLU A 85 -3.86 14.08 5.66
C GLU A 85 -2.68 14.43 4.74
N GLU A 86 -1.76 13.50 4.50
CA GLU A 86 -0.64 13.69 3.58
C GLU A 86 -1.13 13.92 2.14
N ALA A 87 -2.14 13.17 1.69
CA ALA A 87 -2.74 13.36 0.38
C ALA A 87 -3.35 14.77 0.22
N ILE A 88 -4.07 15.26 1.24
CA ILE A 88 -4.66 16.60 1.23
C ILE A 88 -3.57 17.68 1.26
N GLN A 89 -2.55 17.52 2.10
CA GLN A 89 -1.43 18.48 2.17
C GLN A 89 -0.70 18.57 0.83
N PHE A 90 -0.37 17.42 0.24
CA PHE A 90 0.30 17.36 -1.05
C PHE A 90 -0.57 17.92 -2.20
N TYR A 91 -1.88 17.67 -2.16
CA TYR A 91 -2.83 18.29 -3.09
C TYR A 91 -2.84 19.82 -2.95
N ASN A 92 -2.92 20.34 -1.72
CA ASN A 92 -2.94 21.77 -1.46
C ASN A 92 -1.67 22.45 -1.96
N GLN A 93 -0.50 21.81 -1.78
CA GLN A 93 0.78 22.30 -2.29
C GLN A 93 0.84 22.28 -3.82
N SER A 94 0.32 21.22 -4.44
CA SER A 94 0.38 21.02 -5.90
C SER A 94 -0.60 21.91 -6.67
N PHE A 95 -1.80 22.13 -6.14
CA PHE A 95 -2.89 22.83 -6.83
C PHE A 95 -3.26 24.18 -6.22
N GLN A 96 -2.65 24.55 -5.08
CA GLN A 96 -2.94 25.77 -4.33
C GLN A 96 -4.44 25.93 -3.98
N LYS A 97 -5.12 24.80 -3.78
CA LYS A 97 -6.57 24.72 -3.51
C LYS A 97 -6.87 23.59 -2.55
N THR A 98 -7.92 23.75 -1.75
CA THR A 98 -8.47 22.69 -0.91
C THR A 98 -9.37 21.77 -1.74
N PRO A 99 -9.22 20.44 -1.63
CA PRO A 99 -10.10 19.50 -2.32
C PRO A 99 -11.50 19.53 -1.69
N LEU A 100 -12.54 19.25 -2.50
CA LEU A 100 -13.93 19.23 -2.02
C LEU A 100 -14.22 17.99 -1.16
N ASN A 101 -13.51 16.89 -1.41
CA ASN A 101 -13.52 15.68 -0.60
C ASN A 101 -12.20 14.93 -0.78
N CYS A 102 -11.96 13.96 0.10
CA CYS A 102 -10.89 12.99 -0.02
C CYS A 102 -11.44 11.63 0.38
N HIS A 103 -11.24 10.61 -0.45
CA HIS A 103 -11.66 9.24 -0.17
C HIS A 103 -10.55 8.27 -0.55
N GLU A 104 -10.23 7.34 0.34
CA GLU A 104 -9.34 6.22 0.04
C GLU A 104 -10.04 5.22 -0.88
N TYR A 105 -9.29 4.69 -1.84
CA TYR A 105 -9.74 3.63 -2.75
C TYR A 105 -8.93 2.34 -2.51
N PRO A 106 -9.55 1.15 -2.71
CA PRO A 106 -8.80 -0.11 -2.67
C PRO A 106 -7.73 -0.15 -3.76
N LEU A 107 -6.52 -0.58 -3.39
CA LEU A 107 -5.41 -0.70 -4.35
C LEU A 107 -5.66 -1.76 -5.43
N ASP A 108 -6.51 -2.76 -5.13
CA ASP A 108 -6.86 -3.83 -6.06
C ASP A 108 -7.99 -3.42 -7.02
N LEU A 109 -8.51 -2.18 -6.92
CA LEU A 109 -9.47 -1.67 -7.89
C LEU A 109 -8.79 -1.53 -9.26
N GLU A 110 -9.39 -2.18 -10.23
CA GLU A 110 -8.98 -2.14 -11.63
C GLU A 110 -9.54 -0.90 -12.35
N LEU A 111 -8.68 -0.28 -13.15
CA LEU A 111 -9.01 0.86 -14.00
C LEU A 111 -8.69 0.54 -15.45
N THR A 112 -9.55 1.00 -16.36
CA THR A 112 -9.24 0.99 -17.79
C THR A 112 -8.30 2.15 -18.12
N ARG A 113 -7.10 1.84 -18.61
CA ARG A 113 -6.10 2.80 -19.10
C ARG A 113 -5.78 2.46 -20.56
N GLY A 114 -6.32 3.26 -21.49
CA GLY A 114 -6.25 2.96 -22.91
C GLY A 114 -7.04 1.69 -23.25
N ASN A 115 -6.37 0.70 -23.85
CA ASN A 115 -6.96 -0.61 -24.20
C ASN A 115 -6.73 -1.69 -23.13
N GLY A 116 -6.08 -1.35 -22.01
CA GLY A 116 -5.72 -2.31 -20.95
C GLY A 116 -6.47 -2.03 -19.64
N VAL A 117 -6.44 -3.04 -18.77
CA VAL A 117 -6.89 -2.96 -17.38
C VAL A 117 -5.66 -3.01 -16.47
N ILE A 118 -5.55 -2.08 -15.53
CA ILE A 118 -4.47 -2.03 -14.55
C ILE A 118 -5.03 -1.68 -13.17
N SER A 119 -4.57 -2.34 -12.13
CA SER A 119 -4.92 -1.99 -10.75
C SER A 119 -4.09 -0.81 -10.25
N PHE A 120 -4.59 -0.07 -9.26
CA PHE A 120 -3.76 0.94 -8.58
C PHE A 120 -2.49 0.33 -7.98
N ARG A 121 -2.56 -0.90 -7.46
CA ARG A 121 -1.39 -1.61 -6.95
C ARG A 121 -0.29 -1.78 -8.01
N GLU A 122 -0.65 -2.22 -9.21
CA GLU A 122 0.34 -2.36 -10.29
C GLU A 122 0.85 -0.99 -10.75
N MET A 123 -0.05 -0.01 -10.86
CA MET A 123 0.30 1.36 -11.24
C MET A 123 1.24 2.03 -10.22
N LYS A 124 1.13 1.70 -8.93
CA LYS A 124 2.00 2.21 -7.85
C LYS A 124 3.48 1.91 -8.13
N LYS A 125 3.80 0.78 -8.80
CA LYS A 125 5.17 0.38 -9.15
C LYS A 125 5.84 1.33 -10.16
N GLU A 126 5.07 2.14 -10.87
CA GLU A 126 5.58 3.17 -11.80
C GLU A 126 6.19 4.37 -11.05
N PHE A 127 5.92 4.52 -9.75
CA PHE A 127 6.35 5.66 -8.94
C PHE A 127 7.57 5.30 -8.07
N LYS A 128 8.55 6.22 -8.02
CA LYS A 128 9.80 6.04 -7.25
C LYS A 128 9.76 6.69 -5.86
N SER A 129 8.79 7.57 -5.61
CA SER A 129 8.66 8.35 -4.39
C SER A 129 7.20 8.67 -4.11
N PHE A 130 6.85 8.79 -2.84
CA PHE A 130 5.53 9.16 -2.37
C PHE A 130 5.65 10.37 -1.42
N PRO A 131 4.61 11.24 -1.33
CA PRO A 131 3.35 11.19 -2.07
C PRO A 131 3.52 11.51 -3.57
N ALA A 132 2.64 10.97 -4.42
CA ALA A 132 2.70 11.15 -5.87
C ALA A 132 1.32 11.20 -6.53
N ILE A 133 1.16 12.03 -7.55
CA ILE A 133 -0.08 12.10 -8.34
C ILE A 133 -0.11 10.92 -9.31
N ALA A 134 -1.02 9.98 -9.07
CA ALA A 134 -1.24 8.84 -9.94
C ALA A 134 -1.87 9.26 -11.27
N GLY A 135 -2.88 10.13 -11.23
CA GLY A 135 -3.55 10.60 -12.44
C GLY A 135 -4.80 11.41 -12.18
N TYR A 136 -5.51 11.73 -13.26
CA TYR A 136 -6.71 12.56 -13.23
C TYR A 136 -7.87 11.86 -13.92
N PHE A 137 -9.05 11.97 -13.34
CA PHE A 137 -10.29 11.51 -13.96
C PHE A 137 -11.25 12.67 -14.13
N VAL A 138 -11.77 12.83 -15.35
CA VAL A 138 -12.78 13.84 -15.68
C VAL A 138 -14.06 13.12 -16.11
N ARG A 139 -15.09 13.25 -15.28
CA ARG A 139 -16.42 12.70 -15.56
C ARG A 139 -17.04 13.43 -16.76
N GLY A 140 -17.25 12.69 -17.85
CA GLY A 140 -17.98 13.15 -19.04
C GLY A 140 -17.13 13.46 -20.27
N ARG A 141 -15.86 13.05 -20.33
CA ARG A 141 -15.08 13.05 -21.58
C ARG A 141 -14.80 11.61 -21.98
N ILE A 142 -15.74 11.03 -22.73
CA ILE A 142 -15.46 9.91 -23.62
C ILE A 142 -14.98 10.59 -24.92
N PRO A 143 -13.77 10.31 -25.43
CA PRO A 143 -13.39 10.72 -26.78
C PRO A 143 -14.31 10.08 -27.83
#